data_AF-A0A8S2SIY8-F1
#
_entry.id   AF-A0A8S2SIY8-F1
#
_cell.length_a   1.000
_cell.length_b   1.000
_cell.length_c   1.000
_cell.angle_alpha   90.00
_cell.angle_beta   90.00
_cell.angle_gamma   90.00
#
_symmetry.space_group_name_H-M   'P 1'
#
loop_
_entity.id
_entity.type
_entity.pdbx_description
1 polymer ?
#
loop_
_entity_poly.entity_id
_entity_poly.type
_entity_poly.pdbx_seq_one_letter_code
_entity_poly.pdbx_strand_id
1 'polypeptide(L)'
;MIGIFNDQDLKKMKCPAYWPASIKETMTFSPFLSLTLIKIRQLGGGIDIKEFRIRASEQPHQKQEHSIIFLTYSKWPQDDNIPRDTHSFLN
;
A
#
# COMPACT_ATOMS: atom_id res chain seq x y z
N MET A 1 -2.92 -9.52 3.90
CA MET A 1 -1.54 -9.20 4.32
C MET A 1 -1.57 -7.79 4.89
N ILE A 2 -1.23 -7.61 6.16
CA ILE A 2 -1.13 -6.28 6.80
C ILE A 2 0.35 -5.92 6.81
N GLY A 3 0.71 -4.74 6.30
CA GLY A 3 2.09 -4.27 6.27
C GLY A 3 2.17 -2.83 6.76
N ILE A 4 2.96 -2.59 7.79
CA ILE A 4 3.19 -1.26 8.37
C ILE A 4 4.41 -0.68 7.64
N PHE A 5 4.22 0.41 6.89
CA PHE A 5 5.29 1.03 6.10
C PHE A 5 5.25 2.55 6.21
N ASN A 6 6.39 3.16 6.53
CA ASN A 6 6.64 4.60 6.45
C ASN A 6 7.72 4.81 5.37
N ASP A 7 7.35 5.36 4.22
CA ASP A 7 8.25 5.46 3.04
C ASP A 7 9.29 6.58 3.16
N GLN A 8 9.21 7.43 4.19
CA GLN A 8 10.16 8.51 4.42
C GLN A 8 10.53 8.58 5.88
N ASP A 9 11.75 8.15 6.21
CA ASP A 9 12.43 8.58 7.43
C ASP A 9 13.91 8.87 7.13
N LEU A 10 14.33 10.09 7.48
CA LEU A 10 15.70 10.50 7.81
C LEU A 10 16.82 9.97 6.88
N LYS A 11 16.95 10.56 5.68
CA LYS A 11 18.13 10.48 4.80
C LYS A 11 18.54 9.07 4.30
N LYS A 12 17.75 8.03 4.55
CA LYS A 12 17.99 6.68 3.98
C LYS A 12 16.71 6.16 3.37
N MET A 13 16.72 5.97 2.05
CA MET A 13 15.65 5.32 1.32
C MET A 13 15.57 3.85 1.76
N LYS A 14 14.56 3.49 2.57
CA LYS A 14 14.39 2.13 3.11
C LYS A 14 13.75 1.19 2.09
N CYS A 15 12.76 1.68 1.33
CA CYS A 15 12.10 0.94 0.26
C CYS A 15 11.76 1.88 -0.91
N PRO A 16 12.06 1.52 -2.17
CA PRO A 16 11.39 2.16 -3.30
C PRO A 16 9.89 1.85 -3.23
N ALA A 17 9.06 2.83 -3.56
CA ALA A 17 7.62 2.66 -3.62
C ALA A 17 7.29 1.57 -4.65
N TYR A 18 6.74 0.45 -4.17
CA TYR A 18 6.34 -0.70 -4.99
C TYR A 18 4.83 -0.68 -5.31
N TRP A 19 4.21 0.48 -5.23
CA TRP A 19 2.80 0.68 -5.58
C TRP A 19 2.58 2.07 -6.20
N PRO A 20 1.55 2.24 -7.05
CA PRO A 20 1.21 3.54 -7.64
C PRO A 20 0.79 4.55 -6.57
N ALA A 21 1.27 5.80 -6.68
CA ALA A 21 1.07 6.83 -5.67
C ALA A 21 -0.31 7.51 -5.76
N SER A 22 -0.90 7.55 -6.96
CA SER A 22 -2.11 8.31 -7.26
C SER A 22 -3.26 7.42 -7.72
N ILE A 23 -4.49 7.83 -7.41
CA ILE A 23 -5.69 7.13 -7.90
C ILE A 23 -5.70 7.12 -9.44
N LYS A 24 -6.04 5.97 -10.02
CA LYS A 24 -5.97 5.61 -11.45
C LYS A 24 -4.57 5.45 -12.03
N GLU A 25 -3.52 5.74 -11.26
CA GLU A 25 -2.16 5.42 -11.66
C GLU A 25 -1.98 3.90 -11.70
N THR A 26 -1.26 3.43 -12.72
CA THR A 26 -0.97 2.01 -12.92
C THR A 26 0.53 1.82 -12.95
N MET A 27 1.01 0.92 -12.10
CA MET A 27 2.39 0.46 -12.07
C MET A 27 2.46 -0.93 -12.69
N THR A 28 3.38 -1.12 -13.63
CA THR A 28 3.58 -2.39 -14.35
C THR A 28 4.89 -3.01 -13.88
N PHE A 29 4.82 -4.25 -13.38
CA PHE A 29 5.99 -4.99 -12.89
C PHE A 29 6.54 -5.96 -13.94
N SER A 30 5.66 -6.45 -14.81
CA SER A 30 6.00 -7.28 -15.96
C SER A 30 4.96 -7.05 -17.07
N PRO A 31 5.20 -7.49 -18.32
CA PRO A 31 4.21 -7.39 -19.40
C PRO A 31 2.84 -8.00 -19.07
N PHE A 32 2.79 -8.88 -18.06
CA PHE A 32 1.62 -9.65 -17.67
C PHE A 32 1.05 -9.20 -16.33
N LEU A 33 1.75 -8.36 -15.57
CA LEU A 33 1.36 -7.96 -14.21
C LEU A 33 1.32 -6.44 -14.08
N SER A 34 0.12 -5.92 -13.79
CA SER A 34 -0.09 -4.51 -13.48
C SER A 34 -0.93 -4.32 -12.23
N LEU A 35 -0.63 -3.25 -11.51
CA LEU A 35 -1.29 -2.83 -10.28
C LEU A 35 -1.83 -1.42 -10.51
N THR A 36 -3.14 -1.24 -10.37
CA THR A 36 -3.80 0.07 -10.48
C THR A 36 -4.35 0.46 -9.12
N LEU A 37 -4.03 1.67 -8.63
CA LEU A 37 -4.66 2.20 -7.42
C LEU A 37 -6.06 2.72 -7.76
N ILE A 38 -7.08 2.20 -7.10
CA ILE A 38 -8.48 2.56 -7.37
C ILE A 38 -9.02 3.51 -6.31
N LYS A 39 -8.63 3.30 -5.06
CA LYS A 39 -9.20 4.04 -3.93
C LYS A 39 -8.18 4.25 -2.84
N ILE A 40 -8.23 5.42 -2.22
CA ILE A 40 -7.61 5.69 -0.93
C ILE A 40 -8.73 6.12 0.02
N ARG A 41 -8.78 5.56 1.23
CA ARG A 41 -9.60 6.02 2.35
C ARG A 41 -8.69 6.29 3.54
N GLN A 42 -8.72 7.52 4.04
CA GLN A 42 -8.04 7.87 5.28
C GLN A 42 -9.01 7.61 6.43
N LEU A 43 -8.63 6.75 7.38
CA LEU A 43 -9.47 6.45 8.55
C LEU A 43 -9.20 7.41 9.72
N GLY A 44 -8.21 8.30 9.58
CA GLY A 44 -7.68 9.07 10.71
C GLY A 44 -6.68 8.21 11.49
N GLY A 45 -6.16 8.74 12.60
CA GLY A 45 -5.24 7.96 13.46
C GLY A 45 -3.89 7.59 12.82
N GLY A 46 -3.60 8.01 11.59
CA GLY A 46 -2.42 7.56 10.82
C GLY A 46 -2.65 6.28 10.03
N ILE A 47 -3.90 5.83 9.89
CA ILE A 47 -4.28 4.67 9.08
C ILE A 47 -4.84 5.13 7.73
N ASP A 48 -4.24 4.62 6.65
CA ASP A 48 -4.81 4.71 5.31
C ASP A 48 -5.14 3.31 4.78
N ILE A 49 -6.30 3.17 4.15
CA ILE A 49 -6.70 1.99 3.37
C ILE A 49 -6.60 2.33 1.89
N LYS A 50 -5.77 1.60 1.17
CA LYS A 50 -5.59 1.69 -0.28
C LYS A 50 -6.21 0.45 -0.92
N GLU A 51 -7.01 0.62 -1.95
CA GLU A 51 -7.59 -0.47 -2.74
C GLU A 51 -6.92 -0.49 -4.11
N PHE A 52 -6.31 -1.61 -4.44
CA PHE A 52 -5.64 -1.83 -5.70
C PHE A 52 -6.36 -2.89 -6.53
N ARG A 53 -6.24 -2.77 -7.84
CA ARG A 53 -6.62 -3.80 -8.79
C ARG A 53 -5.37 -4.39 -9.41
N ILE A 54 -5.23 -5.69 -9.26
CA ILE A 54 -4.19 -6.48 -9.90
C ILE A 54 -4.76 -7.09 -11.16
N ARG A 55 -4.06 -6.91 -12.27
CA ARG A 55 -4.27 -7.66 -13.50
C ARG A 55 -3.06 -8.53 -13.76
N ALA A 56 -3.29 -9.84 -13.75
CA ALA A 56 -2.33 -10.86 -14.14
C ALA A 56 -2.87 -11.59 -15.39
N SER A 57 -2.09 -11.69 -16.46
CA SER A 57 -2.52 -12.35 -17.69
C SER A 57 -1.33 -12.95 -18.43
N GLU A 58 -1.02 -14.22 -18.20
CA GLU A 58 0.04 -14.93 -18.94
C GLU A 58 -0.37 -15.25 -20.39
N GLN A 59 -1.68 -15.21 -20.67
CA GLN A 59 -2.25 -15.45 -21.99
C GLN A 59 -3.18 -14.30 -22.39
N PRO A 60 -3.16 -13.83 -23.65
CA PRO A 60 -3.94 -12.68 -24.11
C PRO A 60 -5.47 -12.85 -24.01
N HIS A 61 -5.97 -14.08 -23.83
CA HIS A 61 -7.40 -14.39 -23.72
C HIS A 61 -7.90 -14.65 -22.29
N GLN A 62 -7.03 -14.66 -21.28
CA GLN A 62 -7.40 -14.99 -19.91
C GLN A 62 -6.96 -13.89 -18.94
N LYS A 63 -7.77 -12.82 -18.87
CA LYS A 63 -7.55 -11.72 -17.93
C LYS A 63 -8.02 -12.15 -16.54
N GLN A 64 -7.08 -12.36 -15.62
CA GLN A 64 -7.41 -12.49 -14.20
C GLN A 64 -7.29 -11.12 -13.54
N GLU A 65 -8.41 -10.63 -12.99
CA GLU A 65 -8.47 -9.35 -12.29
C GLU A 65 -8.90 -9.58 -10.85
N HIS A 66 -8.13 -9.06 -9.90
CA HIS A 66 -8.37 -9.20 -8.46
C HIS A 66 -8.26 -7.85 -7.77
N SER A 67 -9.12 -7.61 -6.78
CA SER A 67 -8.99 -6.45 -5.88
C SER A 67 -8.20 -6.83 -4.63
N ILE A 68 -7.28 -5.97 -4.22
CA ILE A 68 -6.48 -6.11 -2.99
C ILE A 68 -6.69 -4.88 -2.13
N ILE A 69 -6.87 -5.11 -0.83
CA ILE A 69 -6.91 -4.07 0.19
C ILE A 69 -5.55 -4.04 0.88
N PHE A 70 -4.96 -2.85 0.93
CA PHE A 70 -3.67 -2.59 1.54
C PHE A 70 -3.85 -1.53 2.62
N LEU A 71 -3.48 -1.86 3.86
CA LEU A 71 -3.58 -0.97 5.00
C LEU A 71 -2.18 -0.47 5.35
N THR A 72 -2.01 0.84 5.47
CA THR A 72 -0.77 1.47 5.93
C THR A 72 -1.00 2.19 7.25
N TYR A 73 -0.07 2.04 8.19
CA TYR A 73 -0.07 2.76 9.47
C TYR A 73 1.23 3.54 9.62
N SER A 74 1.14 4.87 9.76
CA SER A 74 2.29 5.79 9.74
C SER A 74 2.72 6.32 11.11
N LYS A 75 1.97 6.00 12.17
CA LYS A 75 2.27 6.46 13.54
C LYS A 75 3.10 5.49 14.37
N TRP A 76 3.53 4.36 13.80
CA TRP A 76 4.44 3.46 14.49
C TRP A 76 5.83 4.10 14.59
N PRO A 77 6.36 4.37 15.80
CA PRO A 77 7.68 4.97 15.95
C PRO A 77 8.76 3.99 15.51
N GLN A 78 9.83 4.48 14.90
CA GLN A 78 10.90 3.62 14.37
C GLN A 78 11.96 3.21 15.40
N ASP A 79 12.03 3.90 16.54
CA ASP A 79 13.16 3.84 17.47
C ASP A 79 13.03 2.71 18.51
N ASP A 80 12.51 1.55 18.12
CA ASP A 80 12.06 0.45 19.01
C ASP A 80 11.02 0.86 20.08
N ASN A 81 10.43 2.04 19.90
CA ASN A 81 9.40 2.57 20.78
C ASN A 81 8.00 2.12 20.31
N ILE A 82 7.08 1.98 21.27
CA ILE A 82 5.66 1.74 20.98
C ILE A 82 4.93 3.06 20.69
N PRO A 83 3.85 3.06 19.88
CA PRO A 83 2.99 4.24 19.73
C PRO A 83 2.55 4.77 21.11
N ARG A 84 2.67 6.08 21.33
CA ARG A 84 2.28 6.73 22.60
C ARG A 84 0.78 6.59 22.92
N ASP A 85 -0.02 6.31 21.90
CA ASP A 85 -1.46 6.09 22.00
C ASP A 85 -1.83 4.80 21.26
N THR A 86 -2.16 3.76 22.04
CA THR A 86 -2.53 2.43 21.55
C THR A 86 -3.94 2.40 20.95
N HIS A 87 -4.80 3.38 21.23
CA HIS A 87 -6.13 3.46 20.62
C HIS A 87 -6.06 3.65 19.10
N SER A 88 -5.00 4.30 18.62
CA SER A 88 -4.78 4.51 17.18
C SER A 88 -4.43 3.24 16.39
N PHE A 89 -4.15 2.12 17.07
CA PHE A 89 -3.87 0.81 16.44
C PHE A 89 -5.10 -0.12 16.45
N LEU A 90 -6.04 0.09 17.38
CA LEU A 90 -7.15 -0.83 17.65
C LEU A 90 -8.50 -0.40 17.04
N ASN A 91 -8.61 0.83 16.53
CA ASN A 91 -9.85 1.42 15.99
C ASN A 91 -9.73 1.82 14.52
#